data_AF-A0A2R6MX29-F1
#
_entry.id   AF-A0A2R6MX29-F1
#
_cell.length_a   1.000
_cell.length_b   1.000
_cell.length_c   1.000
_cell.angle_alpha   90.00
_cell.angle_beta   90.00
_cell.angle_gamma   90.00
#
_symmetry.space_group_name_H-M   'P 1'
#
loop_
_entity.id
_entity.type
_entity.pdbx_description
1 polymer ?
#
loop_
_entity_poly.entity_id
_entity_poly.type
_entity_poly.pdbx_seq_one_letter_code
_entity_poly.pdbx_strand_id
1 'polypeptide(L)'
;MLWGWSGVTNRPHRAHTYLSDTELERLEQTAEEFDMTRSELLRRAIREYCDHDRNARVEDRLDRIEETLSRVAGTLAADTDHTHTHKPATNAAASKTAERARTIARYLQQRHETPIRESDIDKAIEDVAGGDPRTIEKYRGRLKKRCLAFEHPGVSPVWTTDREEFVGWVADFAAPDENGIIRVTPGELRADYGLDDGQLREWITDIAGREAAAEVFTDA
;
A
#
# COMPACT_ATOMS: atom_id res chain seq x y z
N MET A 1 -19.14 -37.99 -46.10
CA MET A 1 -18.29 -38.35 -44.95
C MET A 1 -18.23 -37.15 -44.02
N LEU A 2 -18.98 -37.18 -42.92
CA LEU A 2 -18.93 -36.15 -41.87
C LEU A 2 -18.30 -36.82 -40.65
N TRP A 3 -17.09 -36.41 -40.31
CA TRP A 3 -16.38 -36.90 -39.13
C TRP A 3 -16.94 -36.20 -37.90
N GLY A 4 -17.76 -36.92 -37.12
CA GLY A 4 -18.18 -36.48 -35.80
C GLY A 4 -16.99 -36.48 -34.84
N TRP A 5 -16.55 -35.30 -34.43
CA TRP A 5 -15.62 -35.13 -33.31
C TRP A 5 -16.39 -35.39 -32.00
N SER A 6 -16.50 -36.64 -31.59
CA SER A 6 -16.93 -36.99 -30.23
C SER A 6 -15.70 -36.96 -29.32
N GLY A 7 -15.32 -35.75 -28.89
CA GLY A 7 -14.28 -35.53 -27.91
C GLY A 7 -14.81 -35.71 -26.50
N VAL A 8 -14.97 -36.95 -26.04
CA VAL A 8 -15.24 -37.25 -24.62
C VAL A 8 -14.00 -36.83 -23.81
N THR A 9 -14.01 -35.62 -23.24
CA THR A 9 -12.98 -35.20 -22.29
C THR A 9 -13.32 -35.76 -20.92
N ASN A 10 -12.96 -37.02 -20.65
CA ASN A 10 -12.99 -37.54 -19.29
C ASN A 10 -11.88 -36.82 -18.47
N ARG A 11 -12.28 -35.90 -17.59
CA ARG A 11 -11.37 -35.20 -16.68
C ARG A 11 -11.55 -35.79 -15.27
N PRO A 12 -10.45 -36.17 -14.60
CA PRO A 12 -10.53 -36.98 -13.38
C PRO A 12 -11.03 -36.24 -12.13
N HIS A 13 -11.17 -34.91 -12.19
CA HIS A 13 -11.55 -34.08 -11.04
C HIS A 13 -12.83 -33.32 -11.33
N ARG A 14 -13.92 -33.73 -10.67
CA ARG A 14 -15.24 -33.09 -10.77
C ARG A 14 -15.41 -32.07 -9.66
N ALA A 15 -15.74 -30.84 -10.04
CA ALA A 15 -16.16 -29.81 -9.10
C ALA A 15 -17.68 -29.92 -8.88
N HIS A 16 -18.11 -29.72 -7.64
CA HIS A 16 -19.52 -29.65 -7.26
C HIS A 16 -19.84 -28.23 -6.78
N THR A 17 -21.00 -27.72 -7.17
CA THR A 17 -21.54 -26.44 -6.71
C THR A 17 -23.00 -26.59 -6.36
N TYR A 18 -23.50 -25.71 -5.51
CA TYR A 18 -24.91 -25.59 -5.17
C TYR A 18 -25.47 -24.35 -5.85
N LEU A 19 -26.66 -24.48 -6.43
CA LEU A 19 -27.41 -23.40 -7.04
C LEU A 19 -28.78 -23.39 -6.38
N SER A 20 -29.34 -22.19 -6.19
CA SER A 20 -30.77 -22.06 -5.89
C SER A 20 -31.60 -22.51 -7.10
N ASP A 21 -32.85 -22.87 -6.87
CA ASP A 21 -33.76 -23.33 -7.94
C ASP A 21 -33.89 -22.29 -9.07
N THR A 22 -33.91 -21.00 -8.70
CA THR A 22 -34.00 -19.88 -9.65
C THR A 22 -32.71 -19.71 -10.47
N GLU A 23 -31.54 -19.96 -9.89
CA GLU A 23 -30.27 -19.93 -10.62
C GLU A 23 -30.14 -21.12 -11.56
N LEU A 24 -30.63 -22.29 -11.13
CA LEU A 24 -30.65 -23.49 -11.95
C LEU A 24 -31.56 -23.33 -13.17
N GLU A 25 -32.77 -22.80 -12.97
CA GLU A 25 -33.75 -22.57 -14.04
C GLU A 25 -33.22 -21.59 -15.09
N ARG A 26 -32.58 -20.49 -14.66
CA ARG A 26 -31.92 -19.55 -15.56
C ARG A 26 -30.77 -20.20 -16.34
N LEU A 27 -29.95 -21.00 -15.66
CA LEU A 27 -28.84 -21.70 -16.31
C LEU A 27 -29.34 -22.66 -17.40
N GLU A 28 -30.43 -23.37 -17.13
CA GLU A 28 -31.05 -24.30 -18.08
C GLU A 28 -31.64 -23.57 -19.28
N GLN A 29 -32.37 -22.48 -19.04
CA GLN A 29 -32.91 -21.64 -20.10
C GLN A 29 -31.80 -21.09 -21.02
N THR A 30 -30.71 -20.59 -20.44
CA THR A 30 -29.57 -20.08 -21.21
C THR A 30 -28.84 -21.22 -21.94
N ALA A 31 -28.74 -22.41 -21.34
CA ALA A 31 -28.12 -23.56 -21.99
C ALA A 31 -28.92 -24.02 -23.23
N GLU A 32 -30.25 -24.02 -23.13
CA GLU A 32 -31.15 -24.30 -24.26
C GLU A 32 -31.05 -23.21 -25.34
N GLU A 33 -31.01 -21.94 -24.98
CA GLU A 33 -30.89 -20.81 -25.92
C GLU A 33 -29.64 -20.94 -26.81
N PHE A 34 -28.53 -21.40 -26.23
CA PHE A 34 -27.26 -21.55 -26.95
C PHE A 34 -27.02 -22.97 -27.51
N ASP A 35 -27.99 -23.87 -27.40
CA ASP A 35 -27.88 -25.30 -27.79
C ASP A 35 -26.63 -25.97 -27.18
N MET A 36 -26.42 -25.79 -25.87
CA MET A 36 -25.27 -26.29 -25.13
C MET A 36 -25.70 -27.10 -23.91
N THR A 37 -24.85 -28.03 -23.48
CA THR A 37 -25.04 -28.62 -22.15
C THR A 37 -24.67 -27.61 -21.07
N ARG A 38 -25.30 -27.72 -19.88
CA ARG A 38 -24.97 -26.88 -18.70
C ARG A 38 -23.46 -26.82 -18.41
N SER A 39 -22.77 -27.95 -18.58
CA SER A 39 -21.32 -28.03 -18.34
C SER A 39 -20.49 -27.30 -19.39
N GLU A 40 -20.94 -27.28 -20.65
CA GLU A 40 -20.28 -26.54 -21.73
C GLU A 40 -20.51 -25.04 -21.59
N LEU A 41 -21.76 -24.63 -21.27
CA LEU A 41 -22.10 -23.24 -21.02
C LEU A 41 -21.27 -22.67 -19.86
N LEU A 42 -21.22 -23.36 -18.71
CA LEU A 42 -20.44 -22.93 -17.54
C LEU A 42 -18.95 -22.87 -17.85
N ARG A 43 -18.40 -23.88 -18.55
CA ARG A 43 -17.00 -23.86 -18.97
C ARG A 43 -16.71 -22.66 -19.87
N ARG A 44 -17.59 -22.37 -20.82
CA ARG A 44 -17.44 -21.23 -21.74
C ARG A 44 -17.50 -19.92 -20.98
N ALA A 45 -18.49 -19.73 -20.11
CA ALA A 45 -18.64 -18.54 -19.29
C ALA A 45 -17.42 -18.30 -18.38
N ILE A 46 -16.88 -19.35 -17.75
CA ILE A 46 -15.67 -19.24 -16.92
C ILE A 46 -14.45 -18.85 -17.77
N ARG A 47 -14.28 -19.46 -18.95
CA ARG A 47 -13.18 -19.11 -19.86
C ARG A 47 -13.31 -17.69 -20.36
N GLU A 48 -14.51 -17.31 -20.80
CA GLU A 48 -14.81 -15.96 -21.26
C GLU A 48 -14.54 -14.93 -20.17
N TYR A 49 -14.97 -15.20 -18.93
CA TYR A 49 -14.65 -14.36 -17.77
C TYR A 49 -13.15 -14.28 -17.48
N CYS A 50 -12.43 -15.40 -17.51
CA CYS A 50 -10.98 -15.41 -17.30
C CYS A 50 -10.21 -14.68 -18.41
N ASP A 51 -10.64 -14.86 -19.66
CA ASP A 51 -10.00 -14.31 -20.85
C ASP A 51 -10.29 -12.81 -21.00
N HIS A 52 -11.53 -12.37 -20.79
CA HIS A 52 -11.96 -11.00 -21.07
C HIS A 52 -11.92 -10.05 -19.87
N ASP A 53 -12.01 -10.53 -18.62
CA ASP A 53 -12.17 -9.63 -17.48
C ASP A 53 -10.82 -9.31 -16.82
N ARG A 54 -10.03 -10.32 -16.46
CA ARG A 54 -8.82 -10.10 -15.65
C ARG A 54 -7.55 -9.97 -16.48
N ASN A 55 -7.33 -10.86 -17.45
CA ASN A 55 -6.09 -10.86 -18.21
C ASN A 55 -6.03 -9.69 -19.19
N ALA A 56 -7.10 -9.42 -19.93
CA ALA A 56 -7.17 -8.25 -20.81
C ALA A 56 -6.91 -6.92 -20.07
N ARG A 57 -7.47 -6.74 -18.87
CA ARG A 57 -7.20 -5.53 -18.06
C ARG A 57 -5.78 -5.46 -17.50
N VAL A 58 -5.14 -6.60 -17.25
CA VAL A 58 -3.76 -6.66 -16.76
C VAL A 58 -2.79 -6.41 -17.90
N GLU A 59 -3.01 -7.02 -19.06
CA GLU A 59 -2.23 -6.82 -20.28
C GLU A 59 -2.33 -5.36 -20.75
N ASP A 60 -3.54 -4.80 -20.84
CA ASP A 60 -3.75 -3.38 -21.15
C ASP A 60 -3.03 -2.43 -20.18
N ARG A 61 -2.94 -2.82 -18.91
CA ARG A 61 -2.27 -2.02 -17.87
C ARG A 61 -0.76 -2.15 -17.97
N LEU A 62 -0.25 -3.33 -18.31
CA LEU A 62 1.17 -3.58 -18.55
C LEU A 62 1.65 -2.84 -19.79
N ASP A 63 0.92 -2.93 -20.91
CA ASP A 63 1.26 -2.22 -22.16
C ASP A 63 1.32 -0.71 -21.94
N ARG A 64 0.36 -0.14 -21.20
CA ARG A 64 0.37 1.29 -20.85
C ARG A 64 1.56 1.68 -19.96
N ILE A 65 1.96 0.81 -19.02
CA ILE A 65 3.13 1.03 -18.17
C ILE A 65 4.42 0.95 -18.99
N GLU A 66 4.55 -0.05 -19.86
CA GLU A 66 5.71 -0.21 -20.74
C GLU A 66 5.86 0.95 -21.72
N GLU A 67 4.76 1.44 -22.28
CA GLU A 67 4.76 2.61 -23.16
C GLU A 67 5.16 3.88 -22.40
N THR A 68 4.65 4.08 -21.18
CA THR A 68 5.05 5.24 -20.37
C THR A 68 6.51 5.16 -19.94
N LEU A 69 7.01 3.98 -19.55
CA LEU A 69 8.41 3.78 -19.22
C LEU A 69 9.32 4.00 -20.43
N SER A 70 8.94 3.49 -21.60
CA SER A 70 9.68 3.67 -22.86
C SER A 70 9.75 5.14 -23.27
N ARG A 71 8.63 5.87 -23.15
CA ARG A 71 8.57 7.31 -23.43
C ARG A 71 9.46 8.10 -22.47
N VAL A 72 9.40 7.79 -21.18
CA VAL A 72 10.24 8.43 -20.15
C VAL A 72 11.72 8.15 -20.40
N ALA A 73 12.08 6.91 -20.68
CA ALA A 73 13.46 6.52 -21.00
C ALA A 73 13.98 7.23 -22.26
N GLY A 74 13.16 7.33 -23.32
CA GLY A 74 13.50 8.06 -24.54
C GLY A 74 13.73 9.56 -24.29
N THR A 75 12.91 10.19 -23.47
CA THR A 75 13.10 11.61 -23.10
C THR A 75 14.36 11.83 -22.25
N LEU A 76 14.71 10.89 -21.36
CA LEU A 76 15.91 10.97 -20.52
C LEU A 76 17.20 10.77 -21.32
N ALA A 77 17.18 9.94 -22.37
CA ALA A 77 18.32 9.72 -23.24
C ALA A 77 18.63 10.93 -24.13
N ALA A 78 17.59 11.63 -24.61
CA ALA A 78 17.74 12.79 -25.50
C ALA A 78 18.24 14.07 -24.78
N ASP A 79 18.15 14.14 -23.45
CA ASP A 79 18.43 15.35 -22.65
C ASP A 79 19.83 15.35 -22.01
N THR A 80 20.76 14.53 -22.53
CA THR A 80 22.12 14.38 -21.98
C THR A 80 23.18 15.26 -22.63
N ASP A 81 22.80 16.17 -23.53
CA ASP A 81 23.73 17.15 -24.10
C ASP A 81 23.42 18.57 -23.58
N HIS A 82 24.31 19.06 -22.72
CA HIS A 82 24.56 20.46 -22.35
C HIS A 82 23.90 21.09 -21.10
N THR A 83 24.81 21.43 -20.17
CA THR A 83 24.87 22.66 -19.34
C THR A 83 24.08 22.73 -18.03
N HIS A 84 24.86 22.83 -16.94
CA HIS A 84 24.42 23.33 -15.63
C HIS A 84 23.80 24.73 -15.76
N THR A 85 22.58 24.94 -15.24
CA THR A 85 22.19 25.92 -14.19
C THR A 85 20.68 26.22 -14.27
N HIS A 86 20.06 26.36 -13.09
CA HIS A 86 18.64 26.59 -12.78
C HIS A 86 17.73 25.37 -12.89
N LYS A 87 17.49 24.73 -11.72
CA LYS A 87 16.56 23.62 -11.51
C LYS A 87 15.16 23.99 -12.05
N PRO A 88 14.66 23.32 -13.11
CA PRO A 88 13.23 23.27 -13.32
C PRO A 88 12.61 22.51 -12.14
N ALA A 89 11.49 23.03 -11.63
CA ALA A 89 10.70 22.43 -10.57
C ALA A 89 10.33 20.99 -10.99
N THR A 90 11.05 20.01 -10.44
CA THR A 90 11.09 18.65 -10.99
C THR A 90 10.40 17.68 -10.05
N ASN A 91 9.29 17.13 -10.52
CA ASN A 91 8.73 15.87 -10.01
C ASN A 91 9.81 14.75 -9.97
N ALA A 92 10.87 14.84 -10.79
CA ALA A 92 12.03 13.95 -10.74
C ALA A 92 12.89 14.09 -9.47
N ALA A 93 13.08 15.30 -8.92
CA ALA A 93 13.80 15.51 -7.66
C ALA A 93 12.96 15.08 -6.44
N ALA A 94 11.65 15.28 -6.52
CA ALA A 94 10.69 14.75 -5.55
C ALA A 94 10.68 13.21 -5.57
N SER A 95 10.74 12.60 -6.76
CA SER A 95 10.84 11.15 -6.96
C SER A 95 12.12 10.56 -6.37
N LYS A 96 13.30 11.15 -6.66
CA LYS A 96 14.58 10.71 -6.06
C LYS A 96 14.61 10.86 -4.54
N THR A 97 14.00 11.92 -4.00
CA THR A 97 13.89 12.12 -2.54
C THR A 97 12.90 11.11 -1.92
N ALA A 98 11.85 10.74 -2.64
CA ALA A 98 10.89 9.71 -2.21
C ALA A 98 11.52 8.32 -2.18
N GLU A 99 12.24 7.99 -3.23
CA GLU A 99 12.98 6.73 -3.37
C GLU A 99 14.03 6.59 -2.28
N ARG A 100 14.81 7.64 -2.01
CA ARG A 100 15.77 7.66 -0.90
C ARG A 100 15.12 7.45 0.46
N ALA A 101 13.99 8.10 0.74
CA ALA A 101 13.25 7.88 2.00
C ALA A 101 12.77 6.42 2.15
N ARG A 102 12.30 5.79 1.06
CA ARG A 102 11.93 4.36 1.08
C ARG A 102 13.14 3.45 1.24
N THR A 103 14.28 3.81 0.67
CA THR A 103 15.54 3.07 0.85
C THR A 103 16.02 3.17 2.30
N ILE A 104 15.95 4.35 2.92
CA ILE A 104 16.24 4.54 4.35
C ILE A 104 15.31 3.66 5.20
N ALA A 105 13.99 3.69 4.94
CA ALA A 105 13.03 2.87 5.68
C ALA A 105 13.32 1.36 5.56
N ARG A 106 13.62 0.88 4.35
CA ARG A 106 14.02 -0.53 4.15
C ARG A 106 15.31 -0.88 4.87
N TYR A 107 16.29 0.02 4.86
CA TYR A 107 17.54 -0.17 5.58
C TYR A 107 17.31 -0.30 7.08
N LEU A 108 16.43 0.55 7.64
CA LEU A 108 16.04 0.49 9.05
C LEU A 108 15.35 -0.84 9.40
N GLN A 109 14.37 -1.25 8.61
CA GLN A 109 13.62 -2.51 8.82
C GLN A 109 14.49 -3.76 8.72
N GLN A 110 15.53 -3.74 7.87
CA GLN A 110 16.39 -4.92 7.68
C GLN A 110 17.49 -5.05 8.73
N ARG A 111 17.90 -3.95 9.36
CA ARG A 111 19.14 -3.88 10.14
C ARG A 111 18.92 -3.60 11.62
N HIS A 112 17.75 -3.11 11.99
CA HIS A 112 17.43 -2.75 13.37
C HIS A 112 16.20 -3.51 13.85
N GLU A 113 16.31 -4.08 15.04
CA GLU A 113 15.15 -4.51 15.82
C GLU A 113 14.48 -3.27 16.40
N THR A 114 13.15 -3.31 16.51
CA THR A 114 12.39 -2.24 17.16
C THR A 114 12.46 -2.41 18.68
N PRO A 115 12.57 -1.32 19.46
CA PRO A 115 12.60 0.08 19.04
C PRO A 115 14.00 0.60 18.61
N ILE A 116 14.01 1.51 17.63
CA ILE A 116 15.19 2.09 16.99
C ILE A 116 15.62 3.37 17.71
N ARG A 117 16.92 3.55 17.97
CA ARG A 117 17.44 4.81 18.53
C ARG A 117 17.53 5.89 17.45
N GLU A 118 17.26 7.14 17.81
CA GLU A 118 17.39 8.29 16.90
C GLU A 118 18.78 8.40 16.24
N SER A 119 19.84 8.07 16.99
CA SER A 119 21.21 8.07 16.44
C SER A 119 21.42 7.05 15.32
N ASP A 120 20.63 5.97 15.30
CA ASP A 120 20.67 4.98 14.23
C ASP A 120 19.77 5.39 13.05
N ILE A 121 18.70 6.14 13.30
CA ILE A 121 17.93 6.85 12.25
C ILE A 121 18.85 7.84 11.51
N ASP A 122 19.60 8.64 12.25
CA ASP A 122 20.50 9.64 11.66
C ASP A 122 21.60 9.01 10.83
N LYS A 123 22.23 7.94 11.33
CA LYS A 123 23.23 7.19 10.57
C LYS A 123 22.63 6.60 9.30
N ALA A 124 21.43 6.01 9.38
CA ALA A 124 20.76 5.48 8.19
C ALA A 124 20.46 6.57 7.15
N ILE A 125 20.12 7.78 7.59
CA ILE A 125 19.94 8.92 6.70
C ILE A 125 21.28 9.39 6.13
N GLU A 126 22.31 9.49 6.95
CA GLU A 126 23.67 9.87 6.55
C GLU A 126 24.21 8.92 5.47
N ASP A 127 24.06 7.60 5.67
CA ASP A 127 24.51 6.55 4.75
C ASP A 127 23.83 6.64 3.36
N VAL A 128 22.55 7.03 3.30
CA VAL A 128 21.76 7.01 2.06
C VAL A 128 21.67 8.37 1.37
N ALA A 129 21.63 9.45 2.15
CA ALA A 129 21.34 10.80 1.66
C ALA A 129 22.43 11.84 1.95
N GLY A 130 23.38 11.54 2.84
CA GLY A 130 24.48 12.41 3.24
C GLY A 130 24.31 13.04 4.63
N GLY A 131 25.43 13.30 5.31
CA GLY A 131 25.49 13.72 6.73
C GLY A 131 25.34 15.23 7.01
N ASP A 132 24.89 16.04 6.05
CA ASP A 132 24.57 17.45 6.32
C ASP A 132 23.38 17.53 7.30
N PRO A 133 23.47 18.23 8.45
CA PRO A 133 22.37 18.36 9.41
C PRO A 133 21.04 18.78 8.78
N ARG A 134 21.08 19.66 7.76
CA ARG A 134 19.88 20.07 7.03
C ARG A 134 19.25 18.93 6.23
N THR A 135 20.09 18.02 5.74
CA THR A 135 19.66 16.82 5.03
C THR A 135 19.02 15.82 5.99
N ILE A 136 19.64 15.61 7.16
CA ILE A 136 19.11 14.74 8.21
C ILE A 136 17.70 15.19 8.61
N GLU A 137 17.54 16.46 9.00
CA GLU A 137 16.26 17.04 9.40
C GLU A 137 15.20 16.90 8.29
N LYS A 138 15.59 17.19 7.04
CA LYS A 138 14.71 17.06 5.88
C LYS A 138 14.22 15.61 5.71
N TYR A 139 15.07 14.61 5.89
CA TYR A 139 14.67 13.21 5.70
C TYR A 139 13.89 12.66 6.89
N ARG A 140 14.19 13.07 8.13
CA ARG A 140 13.35 12.76 9.30
C ARG A 140 11.90 13.20 9.08
N GLY A 141 11.71 14.48 8.73
CA GLY A 141 10.36 14.99 8.42
C GLY A 141 9.69 14.29 7.23
N ARG A 142 10.46 13.71 6.30
CA ARG A 142 9.91 12.93 5.17
C ARG A 142 9.56 11.50 5.55
N LEU A 143 10.24 10.90 6.51
CA LEU A 143 9.89 9.59 7.04
C LEU A 143 8.57 9.68 7.82
N LYS A 144 8.42 10.70 8.68
CA LYS A 144 7.17 11.00 9.39
C LYS A 144 6.00 11.26 8.45
N LYS A 145 6.12 12.24 7.54
CA LYS A 145 5.05 12.58 6.57
C LYS A 145 4.62 11.46 5.63
N ARG A 146 5.39 10.39 5.54
CA ARG A 146 5.07 9.21 4.73
C ARG A 146 4.71 7.98 5.55
N CYS A 147 4.63 8.12 6.88
CA CYS A 147 4.35 7.02 7.80
C CYS A 147 5.31 5.84 7.58
N LEU A 148 6.59 6.13 7.35
CA LEU A 148 7.65 5.13 7.14
C LEU A 148 8.46 4.84 8.40
N ALA A 149 8.54 5.81 9.30
CA ALA A 149 9.10 5.68 10.64
C ALA A 149 8.35 6.65 11.55
N PHE A 150 8.17 6.23 12.79
CA PHE A 150 7.38 6.90 13.80
C PHE A 150 8.26 7.22 15.00
N GLU A 151 8.31 8.49 15.36
CA GLU A 151 8.95 8.93 16.60
C GLU A 151 8.01 8.67 17.77
N HIS A 152 8.59 8.25 18.89
CA HIS A 152 7.83 8.02 20.11
C HIS A 152 7.19 9.33 20.60
N PRO A 153 5.88 9.33 20.92
CA PRO A 153 5.12 10.53 21.33
C PRO A 153 5.60 11.26 22.60
N GLY A 154 6.57 10.74 23.34
CA GLY A 154 6.94 11.31 24.64
C GLY A 154 8.24 10.78 25.25
N VAL A 155 8.83 9.73 24.67
CA VAL A 155 10.18 9.26 25.00
C VAL A 155 11.11 9.52 23.81
N SER A 156 11.66 10.73 23.74
CA SER A 156 12.82 11.02 22.89
C SER A 156 14.06 10.40 23.54
N PRO A 157 14.94 9.67 22.82
CA PRO A 157 15.13 9.64 21.36
C PRO A 157 14.82 8.26 20.73
N VAL A 158 13.56 7.80 20.84
CA VAL A 158 13.15 6.45 20.38
C VAL A 158 12.20 6.52 19.19
N TRP A 159 12.40 5.63 18.22
CA TRP A 159 11.65 5.54 16.97
C TRP A 159 11.23 4.08 16.70
N THR A 160 10.19 3.87 15.90
CA THR A 160 9.83 2.55 15.37
C THR A 160 9.48 2.64 13.89
N THR A 161 9.62 1.53 13.17
CA THR A 161 9.05 1.38 11.82
C THR A 161 7.75 0.59 11.83
N ASP A 162 7.36 0.05 12.98
CA ASP A 162 6.13 -0.69 13.17
C ASP A 162 4.98 0.25 13.54
N ARG A 163 3.89 0.15 12.78
CA ARG A 163 2.69 0.94 13.01
C ARG A 163 1.96 0.47 14.27
N GLU A 164 1.93 -0.83 14.53
CA GLU A 164 1.20 -1.39 15.68
C GLU A 164 1.83 -0.93 16.99
N GLU A 165 3.16 -1.01 17.06
CA GLU A 165 3.93 -0.49 18.19
C GLU A 165 3.72 1.01 18.39
N PHE A 166 3.74 1.80 17.31
CA PHE A 166 3.48 3.24 17.37
C PHE A 166 2.06 3.55 17.88
N VAL A 167 1.05 2.82 17.41
CA VAL A 167 -0.33 3.00 17.87
C VAL A 167 -0.48 2.62 19.34
N GLY A 168 0.23 1.58 19.80
CA GLY A 168 0.34 1.26 21.22
C GLY A 168 0.90 2.45 22.01
N TRP A 169 2.01 3.06 21.57
CA TRP A 169 2.57 4.23 22.24
C TRP A 169 1.61 5.42 22.26
N VAL A 170 0.87 5.65 21.18
CA VAL A 170 -0.11 6.75 21.11
C VAL A 170 -1.27 6.48 22.07
N ALA A 171 -1.78 5.26 22.14
CA ALA A 171 -2.84 4.90 23.09
C ALA A 171 -2.36 5.09 24.54
N ASP A 172 -1.15 4.61 24.86
CA ASP A 172 -0.55 4.73 26.20
C ASP A 172 -0.29 6.19 26.60
N PHE A 173 0.07 7.08 25.66
CA PHE A 173 0.38 8.49 25.94
C PHE A 173 -0.82 9.44 25.82
N ALA A 174 -1.88 9.01 25.15
CA ALA A 174 -3.13 9.76 25.07
C ALA A 174 -4.05 9.48 26.25
N ALA A 175 -3.86 8.35 26.95
CA ALA A 175 -4.50 8.11 28.24
C ALA A 175 -4.07 9.20 29.25
N PRO A 176 -5.02 9.84 29.96
CA PRO A 176 -4.69 10.82 30.97
C PRO A 176 -3.81 10.18 32.04
N ASP A 177 -2.69 10.82 32.37
CA ASP A 177 -1.87 10.39 33.50
C ASP A 177 -2.61 10.56 34.84
N GLU A 178 -1.99 10.16 35.95
CA GLU A 178 -2.54 10.33 37.31
C GLU A 178 -2.96 11.78 37.65
N ASN A 179 -2.55 12.77 36.85
CA ASN A 179 -2.89 14.18 36.98
C ASN A 179 -3.87 14.69 35.91
N GLY A 180 -4.39 13.83 35.03
CA GLY A 180 -5.34 14.20 33.98
C GLY A 180 -4.71 14.91 32.78
N ILE A 181 -3.39 14.86 32.61
CA ILE A 181 -2.69 15.56 31.53
C ILE A 181 -2.60 14.65 30.30
N ILE A 182 -3.24 15.04 29.20
CA ILE A 182 -3.05 14.44 27.88
C ILE A 182 -1.74 14.97 27.31
N ARG A 183 -0.78 14.08 27.03
CA ARG A 183 0.59 14.46 26.66
C ARG A 183 0.85 14.55 25.16
N VAL A 184 -0.04 13.98 24.35
CA VAL A 184 -0.01 14.13 22.89
C VAL A 184 -1.39 14.46 22.38
N THR A 185 -1.48 15.53 21.60
CA THR A 185 -2.73 15.93 20.97
C THR A 185 -2.82 15.34 19.56
N PRO A 186 -4.02 14.93 19.10
CA PRO A 186 -4.23 14.52 17.71
C PRO A 186 -3.74 15.57 16.68
N GLY A 187 -3.74 16.85 17.06
CA GLY A 187 -3.23 17.96 16.24
C GLY A 187 -1.72 17.89 15.97
N GLU A 188 -0.91 17.43 16.91
CA GLU A 188 0.54 17.26 16.73
C GLU A 188 0.84 16.08 15.80
N LEU A 189 0.11 14.98 15.96
CA LEU A 189 0.21 13.81 15.07
C LEU A 189 -0.20 14.15 13.63
N ARG A 190 -1.22 14.98 13.45
CA ARG A 190 -1.63 15.49 12.13
C ARG A 190 -0.54 16.31 11.45
N ALA A 191 0.13 17.20 12.18
CA ALA A 191 1.17 18.05 11.63
C ALA A 191 2.40 17.25 11.16
N ASP A 192 2.76 16.22 11.94
CA ASP A 192 3.96 15.42 11.71
C ASP A 192 3.77 14.33 10.66
N TYR A 193 2.64 13.61 10.72
CA TYR A 193 2.41 12.42 9.89
C TYR A 193 1.48 12.68 8.70
N GLY A 194 0.80 13.84 8.67
CA GLY A 194 -0.16 14.18 7.61
C GLY A 194 -1.42 13.31 7.63
N LEU A 195 -1.71 12.68 8.77
CA LEU A 195 -2.90 11.88 8.99
C LEU A 195 -4.08 12.81 9.34
N ASP A 196 -5.26 12.50 8.82
CA ASP A 196 -6.50 13.12 9.31
C ASP A 196 -7.06 12.34 10.52
N ASP A 197 -7.98 12.98 11.25
CA ASP A 197 -8.56 12.42 12.47
C ASP A 197 -9.32 11.11 12.21
N GLY A 198 -9.87 10.94 11.00
CA GLY A 198 -10.54 9.70 10.59
C GLY A 198 -9.56 8.55 10.44
N GLN A 199 -8.44 8.78 9.75
CA GLN A 199 -7.37 7.80 9.55
C GLN A 199 -6.71 7.40 10.86
N LEU A 200 -6.41 8.37 11.72
CA LEU A 200 -5.80 8.09 13.03
C LEU A 200 -6.77 7.32 13.92
N ARG A 201 -8.07 7.68 13.92
CA ARG A 201 -9.10 6.95 14.66
C ARG A 201 -9.29 5.54 14.13
N GLU A 202 -9.24 5.35 12.82
CA GLU A 202 -9.27 4.02 12.20
C GLU A 202 -8.09 3.18 12.66
N TRP A 203 -6.86 3.71 12.63
CA TRP A 203 -5.67 2.98 13.07
C TRP A 203 -5.76 2.55 14.54
N ILE A 204 -6.15 3.48 15.42
CA ILE A 204 -6.29 3.18 16.85
C ILE A 204 -7.42 2.18 17.09
N THR A 205 -8.54 2.32 16.38
CA THR A 205 -9.69 1.41 16.52
C THR A 205 -9.34 -0.01 16.07
N ASP A 206 -8.61 -0.15 14.95
CA ASP A 206 -8.25 -1.44 14.37
C ASP A 206 -7.22 -2.19 15.24
N ILE A 207 -6.25 -1.46 15.81
CA ILE A 207 -5.11 -2.05 16.52
C ILE A 207 -5.33 -2.11 18.03
N ALA A 208 -5.77 -1.00 18.66
CA ALA A 208 -5.93 -0.88 20.11
C ALA A 208 -7.39 -0.99 20.58
N GLY A 209 -8.35 -0.99 19.65
CA GLY A 209 -9.77 -1.14 19.94
C GLY A 209 -10.53 0.18 20.11
N ARG A 210 -11.87 0.08 20.16
CA ARG A 210 -12.78 1.24 20.19
C ARG A 210 -12.71 2.07 21.47
N GLU A 211 -12.36 1.45 22.60
CA GLU A 211 -12.24 2.15 23.89
C GLU A 211 -11.01 3.06 23.91
N ALA A 212 -9.85 2.56 23.47
CA ALA A 212 -8.63 3.36 23.29
C ALA A 212 -8.86 4.53 22.29
N ALA A 213 -9.59 4.27 21.21
CA ALA A 213 -9.98 5.32 20.26
C ALA A 213 -10.94 6.35 20.85
N ALA A 214 -11.72 6.01 21.89
CA ALA A 214 -12.55 6.99 22.58
C ALA A 214 -11.71 7.85 23.54
N GLU A 215 -10.71 7.28 24.21
CA GLU A 215 -9.82 7.98 25.13
C GLU A 215 -8.87 8.95 24.42
N VAL A 216 -8.32 8.56 23.26
CA VAL A 216 -7.43 9.44 22.47
C VAL A 216 -8.17 10.64 21.88
N PHE A 217 -9.47 10.48 21.59
CA PHE A 217 -10.31 11.50 20.96
C PHE A 217 -11.38 12.05 21.90
N THR A 218 -11.25 11.86 23.23
CA THR A 218 -12.19 12.47 24.19
C THR A 218 -12.09 14.00 24.08
N ASP A 219 -13.23 14.64 23.82
CA ASP A 219 -13.37 16.03 23.41
C ASP A 219 -12.44 17.01 24.16
N ALA A 220 -11.68 17.76 23.36
CA ALA A 220 -11.15 19.08 23.72
C ALA A 220 -12.27 20.13 23.75
#